data_AF-A0A2X2BHL7-F1
#
_entry.id   AF-A0A2X2BHL7-F1
#
_cell.length_a   1.000
_cell.length_b   1.000
_cell.length_c   1.000
_cell.angle_alpha   90.00
_cell.angle_beta   90.00
_cell.angle_gamma   90.00
#
_symmetry.space_group_name_H-M   'P 1'
#
loop_
_entity.id
_entity.type
_entity.pdbx_description
1 polymer ?
#
loop_
_entity_poly.entity_id
_entity_poly.type
_entity_poly.pdbx_seq_one_letter_code
_entity_poly.pdbx_strand_id
1 'polypeptide(L)' 'MGLGFALLPEGAQFHNQTLWGSIGWATPAALGAALAAPEKRIILITGEGSHQLTVQEISQFVRFGLKTYYSSIK' A
#
# COMPACT_ATOMS: atom_id res chain seq x y z
N MET A 1 5.85 12.47 -10.61
CA MET A 1 6.26 11.07 -10.77
C MET A 1 6.82 10.62 -9.43
N GLY A 2 6.06 9.88 -8.62
CA GLY A 2 6.44 9.52 -7.24
C GLY A 2 7.57 8.49 -7.19
N LEU A 3 7.34 7.33 -6.57
CA LEU A 3 8.33 6.25 -6.51
C LEU A 3 8.66 5.54 -7.84
N GLY A 4 8.10 5.98 -8.97
CA GLY A 4 8.35 5.36 -10.28
C GLY A 4 9.81 5.37 -10.73
N PHE A 5 10.67 6.16 -10.09
CA PHE A 5 12.11 6.23 -10.36
C PHE A 5 12.99 5.86 -9.16
N ALA A 6 12.39 5.29 -8.10
CA ALA A 6 13.15 4.87 -6.93
C ALA A 6 14.02 3.65 -7.25
N LEU A 7 15.24 3.62 -6.72
CA LEU A 7 16.05 2.41 -6.70
C LEU A 7 15.45 1.44 -5.67
N LEU A 8 14.98 0.29 -6.15
CA LEU A 8 14.38 -0.73 -5.31
C LEU A 8 15.40 -1.84 -5.04
N PRO A 9 15.38 -2.45 -3.84
CA PRO A 9 16.16 -3.66 -3.57
C PRO A 9 15.84 -4.77 -4.57
N GLU A 10 16.80 -5.68 -4.78
CA GLU A 10 16.60 -6.85 -5.62
C GLU A 10 15.39 -7.68 -5.15
N GLY A 11 14.55 -8.11 -6.10
CA GLY A 11 13.33 -8.88 -5.83
C GLY A 11 12.14 -8.08 -5.29
N ALA A 12 12.27 -6.77 -5.08
CA ALA A 12 11.16 -5.92 -4.68
C ALA A 12 10.15 -5.73 -5.83
N GLN A 13 8.86 -5.73 -5.50
CA GLN A 13 7.77 -5.47 -6.43
C GLN A 13 7.16 -4.10 -6.13
N PHE A 14 6.94 -3.30 -7.17
CA PHE A 14 6.30 -1.99 -7.05
C PHE A 14 4.96 -2.01 -7.77
N HIS A 15 3.90 -1.75 -7.01
CA HIS A 15 2.54 -1.71 -7.51
C HIS A 15 2.02 -0.27 -7.46
N ASN A 16 1.57 0.22 -8.61
CA ASN A 16 0.84 1.47 -8.72
C ASN A 16 -0.26 1.32 -9.77
N GLN A 17 -1.09 2.34 -9.89
CA GLN A 17 -2.14 2.41 -10.91
C GLN A 17 -2.10 3.78 -11.60
N THR A 18 -0.92 4.15 -12.13
CA THR A 18 -0.70 5.46 -12.76
C THR A 18 -1.68 5.75 -13.89
N LEU A 19 -2.14 4.72 -14.60
CA LEU A 19 -3.10 4.87 -15.69
C LEU A 19 -4.54 5.17 -15.20
N TRP A 20 -5.00 4.47 -14.17
CA TRP A 20 -6.38 4.63 -13.67
C TRP A 20 -6.54 5.77 -12.66
N GLY A 21 -5.52 6.01 -11.82
CA GLY A 21 -5.43 7.20 -10.98
C GLY A 21 -6.44 7.29 -9.81
N SER A 22 -7.08 6.19 -9.39
CA SER A 22 -8.06 6.22 -8.30
C SER A 22 -7.44 6.44 -6.91
N ILE A 23 -7.48 7.65 -6.36
CA ILE A 23 -7.01 7.89 -4.99
C ILE A 23 -7.74 6.99 -3.96
N GLY A 24 -7.02 6.60 -2.91
CA GLY A 24 -7.50 5.63 -1.91
C GLY A 24 -7.33 4.16 -2.27
N TRP A 25 -6.95 3.81 -3.51
CA TRP A 25 -6.70 2.42 -3.90
C TRP A 25 -5.56 1.72 -3.14
N ALA A 26 -4.52 2.46 -2.77
CA ALA A 26 -3.28 1.87 -2.25
C ALA A 26 -3.50 1.10 -0.94
N THR A 27 -4.39 1.56 -0.05
CA THR A 27 -4.71 0.90 1.22
C THR A 27 -5.33 -0.50 1.04
N PRO A 28 -6.46 -0.67 0.35
CA PRO A 28 -7.02 -2.00 0.08
C PRO A 28 -6.13 -2.87 -0.80
N ALA A 29 -5.36 -2.28 -1.73
CA ALA A 29 -4.39 -3.03 -2.53
C ALA A 29 -3.28 -3.64 -1.66
N ALA A 30 -2.76 -2.87 -0.69
CA ALA A 30 -1.79 -3.38 0.28
C ALA A 30 -2.37 -4.49 1.16
N LEU A 31 -3.66 -4.41 1.52
CA LEU A 31 -4.35 -5.47 2.26
C LEU A 31 -4.38 -6.77 1.44
N GLY A 32 -4.80 -6.68 0.18
CA GLY A 32 -4.81 -7.82 -0.74
C GLY A 32 -3.42 -8.42 -0.94
N ALA A 33 -2.40 -7.59 -1.10
CA ALA A 33 -1.01 -8.04 -1.21
C ALA A 33 -0.51 -8.75 0.06
N ALA A 34 -0.82 -8.21 1.24
CA ALA A 34 -0.47 -8.82 2.52
C ALA A 34 -1.16 -10.17 2.75
N LEU A 35 -2.41 -10.32 2.29
CA LEU A 35 -3.13 -11.59 2.34
C LEU A 35 -2.58 -12.62 1.35
N ALA A 36 -2.20 -12.19 0.14
CA ALA A 36 -1.73 -13.06 -0.92
C ALA A 36 -0.29 -13.57 -0.71
N ALA A 37 0.55 -12.80 -0.03
CA ALA A 37 1.96 -13.11 0.24
C ALA A 37 2.34 -12.75 1.69
N PRO A 38 1.84 -13.48 2.70
CA PRO A 38 2.02 -13.14 4.12
C PRO A 38 3.48 -13.18 4.59
N GLU A 39 4.36 -13.87 3.85
CA GLU A 39 5.80 -13.93 4.08
C GLU A 39 6.54 -12.67 3.62
N LYS A 40 5.93 -11.85 2.77
CA LYS A 40 6.55 -10.64 2.23
C LYS A 40 6.27 -9.42 3.11
N ARG A 41 7.27 -8.56 3.24
CA ARG A 41 7.10 -7.25 3.88
C ARG A 41 6.35 -6.30 2.96
N ILE A 42 5.18 -5.83 3.40
CA ILE A 42 4.39 -4.83 2.67
C ILE A 42 4.72 -3.42 3.17
N ILE A 43 5.03 -2.54 2.22
CA ILE A 43 5.26 -1.10 2.45
C ILE A 43 4.19 -0.33 1.69
N LEU A 44 3.32 0.35 2.42
CA LEU A 44 2.27 1.20 1.87
C LEU A 44 2.73 2.66 1.88
N ILE A 45 2.78 3.26 0.69
CA ILE A 45 3.07 4.69 0.50
C ILE A 45 1.83 5.33 -0.10
N THR A 46 1.18 6.21 0.66
CA THR A 46 -0.04 6.89 0.24
C THR A 46 -0.06 8.31 0.76
N GLY A 47 -0.69 9.22 0.02
CA GLY A 47 -0.98 10.55 0.54
C GLY A 47 -2.04 10.49 1.64
N GLU A 48 -1.99 11.45 2.56
CA GLU A 48 -2.94 11.57 3.67
C GLU A 48 -4.40 11.63 3.18
N GLY A 49 -4.71 12.56 2.27
CA GLY A 49 -6.05 12.68 1.70
C GLY A 49 -6.50 11.42 0.94
N SER A 50 -5.60 10.73 0.24
CA SER A 50 -5.93 9.43 -0.38
C SER A 50 -6.28 8.37 0.67
N HIS A 51 -5.54 8.34 1.77
CA HIS A 51 -5.73 7.35 2.81
C HIS A 51 -7.08 7.49 3.51
N GLN A 52 -7.56 8.73 3.71
CA GLN A 52 -8.87 9.00 4.30
C GLN A 52 -10.03 8.32 3.57
N LEU A 53 -9.96 8.18 2.24
CA LEU A 53 -11.03 7.57 1.43
C LEU A 53 -11.26 6.09 1.75
N THR A 54 -10.22 5.39 2.24
CA THR A 54 -10.24 3.94 2.47
C THR A 54 -9.60 3.56 3.81
N VAL A 55 -9.59 4.49 4.76
CA VAL A 55 -8.97 4.32 6.09
C VAL A 55 -9.61 3.19 6.90
N GLN A 56 -10.86 2.86 6.60
CA GLN A 56 -11.62 1.77 7.21
C GLN A 56 -10.91 0.43 7.03
N GLU A 57 -10.10 0.27 5.98
CA GLU A 57 -9.46 -1.01 5.68
C GLU A 57 -8.31 -1.32 6.62
N ILE A 58 -7.80 -0.33 7.36
CA ILE A 58 -6.84 -0.54 8.46
C ILE A 58 -7.39 -1.56 9.47
N SER A 59 -8.71 -1.53 9.73
CA SER A 59 -9.37 -2.50 10.62
C SER A 59 -9.19 -3.94 10.15
N GLN A 60 -9.11 -4.18 8.83
CA GLN A 60 -8.95 -5.51 8.26
C GLN A 60 -7.51 -6.03 8.46
N PHE A 61 -6.49 -5.16 8.37
CA PHE A 61 -5.12 -5.57 8.69
C PHE A 61 -5.01 -6.10 10.11
N VAL A 62 -5.65 -5.43 11.08
CA VAL A 62 -5.71 -5.88 12.47
C VAL A 62 -6.51 -7.19 12.59
N ARG A 63 -7.68 -7.26 11.96
CA ARG A 63 -8.55 -8.45 11.97
C ARG A 63 -7.83 -9.71 11.47
N PHE A 64 -6.99 -9.58 10.45
CA PHE A 64 -6.24 -10.71 9.87
C PHE A 64 -4.82 -10.86 10.44
N GLY A 65 -4.42 -10.05 11.44
CA GLY A 65 -3.09 -10.15 12.06
C GLY A 65 -1.93 -9.79 11.12
N LEU A 66 -2.17 -8.93 10.13
CA LEU A 66 -1.21 -8.60 9.07
C LEU A 66 -0.28 -7.46 9.50
N LYS A 67 1.02 -7.62 9.22
CA LYS A 67 2.04 -6.59 9.49
C LYS A 67 2.28 -5.76 8.24
N THR A 68 1.85 -4.50 8.26
CA THR A 68 2.06 -3.54 7.15
C THR A 68 2.71 -2.27 7.66
N TYR A 69 3.73 -1.80 6.95
CA TYR A 69 4.44 -0.57 7.27
C TYR A 69 3.84 0.60 6.48
N TYR A 70 3.32 1.59 7.21
CA TYR A 70 2.65 2.76 6.64
C TYR A 70 3.60 3.95 6.55
N SER A 71 3.67 4.57 5.37
CA SER A 71 4.30 5.87 5.18
C SER A 71 3.29 6.82 4.53
N SER A 72 2.81 7.79 5.30
CA SER A 72 1.92 8.84 4.82
C SER A 72 2.74 10.04 4.40
N ILE A 73 2.60 10.47 3.14
CA ILE A 73 3.22 11.69 2.63
C ILE A 73 2.20 12.83 2.66
N LYS A 74 2.64 14.00 3.15
CA LYS A 74 1.86 15.25 3.13
C LYS A 74 1.81 15.83 1.73
#